data_AF-A0A316BF36-F1
#
_entry.id   AF-A0A316BF36-F1
#
_cell.length_a   1.000
_cell.length_b   1.000
_cell.length_c   1.000
_cell.angle_alpha   90.00
_cell.angle_beta   90.00
_cell.angle_gamma   90.00
#
_symmetry.space_group_name_H-M   'P 1'
#
loop_
_entity.id
_entity.type
_entity.pdbx_description
1 polymer ?
#
loop_
_entity_poly.entity_id
_entity_poly.type
_entity_poly.pdbx_seq_one_letter_code
_entity_poly.pdbx_strand_id
1 'polypeptide(L)'
;MRRLSNQITDISNTIREAFEGALDLILPFRCLICGSAADTEERFDNYGRVYKAVFGKESELHICGKCLSAINISDEDLRWFLCLSNPVENDPCPGLPLFMPFPYKGILEKAIPGIKFGKKIELARMLGIILGSCVRNEGILGDLIVPIPLSEARLEERGFNQAYEIAYPVAKLNSIPVADGLLIRVKDTKRQSQITDTGKRARNVKGAFSVSKDWDVTGLRVIVIDDVATTGATLHEAAKVLYKAGAAKVLCVAFAGNRVVRNAEPF
;
A
#
# COMPACT_ATOMS: atom_id res chain seq x y z
N MET A 1 17.94 45.58 25.00
CA MET A 1 18.02 44.11 24.94
C MET A 1 17.04 43.46 23.95
N ARG A 2 15.73 43.79 23.94
CA ARG A 2 14.76 43.20 22.99
C ARG A 2 15.02 43.48 21.48
N ARG A 3 15.56 44.65 21.12
CA ARG A 3 15.87 45.00 19.71
C ARG A 3 17.05 44.22 19.12
N LEU A 4 18.10 43.95 19.91
CA LEU A 4 19.26 43.15 19.49
C LEU A 4 18.90 41.67 19.33
N SER A 5 18.04 41.14 20.20
CA SER A 5 17.50 39.78 20.07
C SER A 5 16.74 39.60 18.77
N ASN A 6 15.87 40.55 18.40
CA ASN A 6 15.09 40.43 17.16
C ASN A 6 15.96 40.52 15.90
N GLN A 7 17.00 41.36 15.89
CA GLN A 7 17.94 41.45 14.76
C GLN A 7 18.78 40.17 14.59
N ILE A 8 19.18 39.52 15.68
CA ILE A 8 19.91 38.24 15.61
C ILE A 8 19.01 37.12 15.06
N THR A 9 17.73 37.10 15.44
CA THR A 9 16.77 36.11 14.90
C THR A 9 16.50 36.33 13.42
N ASP A 10 16.37 37.59 12.98
CA ASP A 10 16.18 37.93 11.56
C ASP A 10 17.41 37.52 10.73
N ILE A 11 18.61 37.86 11.18
CA ILE A 11 19.85 37.49 10.46
C ILE A 11 20.01 35.96 10.40
N SER A 12 19.70 35.24 11.48
CA SER A 12 19.67 33.78 11.51
C SER A 12 18.68 33.20 10.49
N ASN A 13 17.49 33.79 10.39
CA ASN A 13 16.47 33.33 9.45
C ASN A 13 16.85 33.62 8.00
N THR A 14 17.40 34.80 7.69
CA THR A 14 17.87 35.15 6.35
C THR A 14 19.05 34.28 5.91
N ILE A 15 19.99 33.98 6.81
CA ILE A 15 21.09 33.05 6.53
C ILE A 15 20.55 31.64 6.28
N ARG A 16 19.57 31.20 7.06
CA ARG A 16 18.93 29.89 6.87
C ARG A 16 18.18 29.80 5.53
N GLU A 17 17.42 30.83 5.16
CA GLU A 17 16.69 30.90 3.89
C GLU A 17 17.65 30.93 2.69
N ALA A 18 18.74 31.71 2.78
CA ALA A 18 19.78 31.73 1.74
C ALA A 18 20.52 30.39 1.63
N PHE A 19 20.77 29.71 2.76
CA PHE A 19 21.38 28.39 2.80
C PHE A 19 20.44 27.29 2.27
N GLU A 20 19.15 27.33 2.60
CA GLU A 20 18.13 26.43 2.04
C GLU A 20 17.96 26.64 0.53
N GLY A 21 17.94 27.89 0.06
CA GLY A 21 17.90 28.22 -1.37
C GLY A 21 19.15 27.79 -2.13
N ALA A 22 20.33 27.86 -1.51
CA ALA A 22 21.57 27.35 -2.08
C ALA A 22 21.62 25.80 -2.08
N LEU A 23 21.07 25.15 -1.04
CA LEU A 23 20.91 23.70 -0.98
C LEU A 23 19.94 23.20 -2.06
N ASP A 24 18.89 23.93 -2.42
CA ASP A 24 17.99 23.57 -3.51
C ASP A 24 18.66 23.59 -4.89
N LEU A 25 19.70 24.41 -5.07
CA LEU A 25 20.50 24.44 -6.30
C LEU A 25 21.52 23.29 -6.39
N ILE A 26 21.98 22.76 -5.25
CA ILE A 26 23.05 21.75 -5.17
C ILE A 26 22.48 20.34 -4.90
N LEU A 27 21.34 20.24 -4.24
CA LEU A 27 20.60 19.01 -3.92
C LEU A 27 19.15 19.14 -4.44
N PRO A 28 18.92 19.05 -5.76
CA PRO A 28 17.61 19.31 -6.37
C PRO A 28 16.54 18.29 -5.97
N PHE A 29 16.94 17.18 -5.37
CA PHE A 29 16.05 16.06 -5.06
C PHE A 29 15.45 16.20 -3.67
N ARG A 30 14.12 16.39 -3.62
CA ARG A 30 13.34 16.42 -2.39
C ARG A 30 12.72 15.06 -2.10
N CYS A 31 12.75 14.66 -0.82
CA CYS A 31 12.13 13.45 -0.33
C CYS A 31 10.62 13.47 -0.62
N LEU A 32 10.12 12.48 -1.36
CA LEU A 32 8.73 12.41 -1.77
C LEU A 32 7.76 12.22 -0.60
N ILE A 33 8.24 11.79 0.57
CA ILE A 33 7.42 11.60 1.78
C ILE A 33 7.44 12.83 2.71
N CYS A 34 8.61 13.37 3.04
CA CYS A 34 8.73 14.44 4.04
C CYS A 34 9.22 15.80 3.51
N GLY A 35 9.60 15.90 2.23
CA GLY A 35 10.07 17.15 1.60
C GLY A 35 11.48 17.60 1.99
N SER A 36 12.18 16.87 2.87
CA SER A 36 13.59 17.17 3.17
C SER A 36 14.47 16.95 1.94
N ALA A 37 15.68 17.52 1.91
CA ALA A 37 16.70 17.10 0.95
C ALA A 37 16.85 15.58 1.01
N ALA A 38 16.83 14.93 -0.15
CA ALA A 38 16.99 13.50 -0.29
C ALA A 38 18.47 13.20 -0.50
N ASP A 39 19.06 12.49 0.46
CA ASP A 39 20.40 11.94 0.37
C ASP A 39 20.36 10.79 -0.65
N THR A 40 20.88 11.02 -1.85
CA THR A 40 20.50 10.27 -3.05
C THR A 40 21.47 9.16 -3.43
N GLU A 41 22.66 9.09 -2.83
CA GLU A 41 23.74 8.36 -3.50
C GLU A 41 24.02 6.91 -3.02
N GLU A 42 23.64 6.49 -1.80
CA GLU A 42 24.09 5.15 -1.33
C GLU A 42 23.00 4.20 -0.80
N ARG A 43 21.81 4.69 -0.40
CA ARG A 43 20.75 3.80 0.14
C ARG A 43 19.76 3.30 -0.90
N PHE A 44 19.77 3.84 -2.12
CA PHE A 44 18.86 3.47 -3.19
C PHE A 44 19.40 2.42 -4.17
N ASP A 45 20.67 2.04 -4.12
CA ASP A 45 21.23 1.11 -5.11
C ASP A 45 20.48 -0.22 -5.17
N ASN A 46 19.97 -0.73 -4.06
CA ASN A 46 19.14 -1.94 -4.06
C ASN A 46 17.76 -1.68 -4.67
N TYR A 47 17.11 -0.58 -4.30
CA TYR A 47 15.80 -0.22 -4.84
C TYR A 47 15.87 0.11 -6.34
N GLY A 48 16.79 0.99 -6.76
CA GLY A 48 16.97 1.41 -8.14
C GLY A 48 17.29 0.24 -9.07
N ARG A 49 18.17 -0.68 -8.64
CA ARG A 49 18.45 -1.91 -9.39
C ARG A 49 17.22 -2.80 -9.54
N VAL A 50 16.50 -3.05 -8.45
CA VAL A 50 15.27 -3.87 -8.52
C VAL A 50 14.19 -3.16 -9.34
N TYR A 51 14.06 -1.85 -9.20
CA TYR A 51 13.13 -1.04 -9.96
C TYR A 51 13.40 -1.14 -11.46
N LYS A 52 14.67 -0.95 -11.88
CA LYS A 52 15.08 -1.10 -13.28
C LYS A 52 14.81 -2.50 -13.80
N ALA A 53 15.04 -3.54 -12.99
CA ALA A 53 14.73 -4.92 -13.37
C ALA A 53 13.22 -5.17 -13.55
N VAL A 54 12.37 -4.53 -12.74
CA VAL A 54 10.90 -4.69 -12.77
C VAL A 54 10.25 -3.84 -13.88
N PHE A 55 10.73 -2.62 -14.10
CA PHE A 55 10.09 -1.61 -14.95
C PHE A 55 10.88 -1.24 -16.22
N GLY A 56 12.12 -1.70 -16.37
CA GLY A 56 12.95 -1.46 -17.55
C GLY A 56 13.49 -0.02 -17.68
N LYS A 57 13.33 0.82 -16.65
CA LYS A 57 13.79 2.21 -16.61
C LYS A 57 14.33 2.58 -15.24
N GLU A 58 15.11 3.64 -15.16
CA GLU A 58 15.56 4.19 -13.87
C GLU A 58 14.38 4.79 -13.09
N SER A 59 14.48 4.74 -11.77
CA SER A 59 13.51 5.37 -10.88
C SER A 59 13.82 6.86 -10.71
N GLU A 60 12.80 7.70 -10.83
CA GLU A 60 12.85 9.12 -10.49
C GLU A 60 12.46 9.38 -9.01
N LEU A 61 12.25 8.32 -8.24
CA LEU A 61 11.89 8.41 -6.83
C LEU A 61 13.09 8.82 -5.97
N HIS A 62 12.90 9.88 -5.19
CA HIS A 62 13.84 10.32 -4.17
C HIS A 62 13.17 10.29 -2.80
N ILE A 63 13.71 9.54 -1.84
CA ILE A 63 13.24 9.49 -0.46
C ILE A 63 14.45 9.60 0.47
N CYS A 64 14.39 10.38 1.54
CA CYS A 64 15.54 10.47 2.45
C CYS A 64 15.73 9.20 3.28
N GLY A 65 16.97 8.90 3.67
CA GLY A 65 17.30 7.71 4.47
C GLY A 65 16.48 7.58 5.75
N LYS A 66 16.10 8.70 6.39
CA LYS A 66 15.21 8.70 7.56
C LYS A 66 13.82 8.13 7.26
N CYS A 67 13.22 8.53 6.14
CA CYS A 67 11.89 8.06 5.77
C CYS A 67 11.92 6.60 5.33
N LEU A 68 12.96 6.22 4.57
CA LEU A 68 13.15 4.84 4.14
C LEU A 68 13.35 3.90 5.33
N SER A 69 14.27 4.24 6.26
CA SER A 69 14.52 3.45 7.47
C SER A 69 13.32 3.39 8.43
N ALA A 70 12.37 4.32 8.30
CA ALA A 70 11.12 4.30 9.08
C ALA A 70 10.06 3.34 8.48
N ILE A 71 10.23 2.88 7.25
CA ILE A 71 9.45 1.78 6.66
C ILE A 71 10.13 0.48 7.09
N ASN A 72 9.88 0.08 8.33
CA ASN A 72 10.44 -1.14 8.89
C ASN A 72 9.33 -2.08 9.36
N ILE A 73 9.59 -3.37 9.25
CA ILE A 73 8.78 -4.40 9.89
C ILE A 73 8.99 -4.22 11.39
N SER A 74 7.94 -3.85 12.11
CA SER A 74 8.05 -3.53 13.54
C SER A 74 8.12 -4.76 14.42
N ASP A 75 7.51 -5.86 13.98
CA ASP A 75 7.40 -7.10 14.73
C ASP A 75 7.17 -8.25 13.74
N GLU A 76 8.08 -9.22 13.74
CA GLU A 76 8.03 -10.38 12.85
C GLU A 76 6.83 -11.30 13.13
N ASP A 77 6.35 -11.28 14.38
CA ASP A 77 5.21 -12.08 14.84
C ASP A 77 3.86 -11.39 14.57
N LEU A 78 3.83 -10.11 14.20
CA LEU A 78 2.61 -9.34 13.95
C LEU A 78 2.42 -8.99 12.46
N ARG A 79 2.51 -10.00 11.60
CA ARG A 79 2.31 -9.85 10.14
C ARG A 79 1.13 -10.65 9.61
N TRP A 80 0.63 -11.62 10.39
CA TRP A 80 -0.47 -12.50 10.03
C TRP A 80 -1.71 -12.25 10.88
N PHE A 81 -2.87 -12.14 10.23
CA PHE A 81 -4.14 -11.82 10.88
C PHE A 81 -5.31 -12.52 10.19
N LEU A 82 -6.45 -12.64 10.87
CA LEU A 82 -7.74 -12.94 10.23
C LEU A 82 -8.22 -11.74 9.44
N CYS A 83 -8.53 -11.88 8.15
CA CYS A 83 -8.90 -10.78 7.26
C CYS A 83 -10.02 -9.88 7.80
N LEU A 84 -11.01 -10.38 8.54
CA LEU A 84 -11.91 -9.51 9.29
C LEU A 84 -11.38 -9.26 10.70
N SER A 85 -11.31 -7.99 11.09
CA SER A 85 -10.92 -7.62 12.45
C SER A 85 -11.95 -8.04 13.50
N ASN A 86 -13.22 -8.13 13.10
CA ASN A 86 -14.32 -8.64 13.91
C ASN A 86 -15.07 -9.68 13.07
N PRO A 87 -15.11 -10.94 13.50
CA PRO A 87 -15.92 -11.96 12.83
C PRO A 87 -17.38 -11.52 12.73
N VAL A 88 -18.02 -11.87 11.62
CA VAL A 88 -19.47 -11.68 11.44
C VAL A 88 -20.17 -13.01 11.55
N GLU A 89 -21.40 -13.01 12.07
CA GLU A 89 -22.23 -14.21 12.12
C GLU A 89 -22.49 -14.72 10.71
N ASN A 90 -22.39 -16.04 10.50
CA ASN A 90 -22.49 -16.71 9.20
C ASN A 90 -21.50 -16.15 8.15
N ASP A 91 -20.25 -15.90 8.56
CA ASP A 91 -19.18 -15.54 7.63
C ASP A 91 -19.01 -16.67 6.58
N PRO A 92 -19.16 -16.38 5.27
CA PRO A 92 -18.93 -17.36 4.21
C PRO A 92 -17.45 -17.70 4.00
N CYS A 93 -16.52 -16.92 4.54
CA CYS A 93 -15.08 -17.16 4.45
C CYS A 93 -14.41 -17.01 5.84
N PRO A 94 -14.83 -17.81 6.84
CA PRO A 94 -14.24 -17.76 8.16
C PRO A 94 -12.77 -18.20 8.07
N GLY A 95 -11.89 -17.60 8.86
CA GLY A 95 -10.48 -17.97 8.83
C GLY A 95 -9.66 -17.37 7.68
N LEU A 96 -10.24 -16.52 6.82
CA LEU A 96 -9.54 -15.93 5.67
C LEU A 96 -8.23 -15.24 6.11
N PRO A 97 -7.04 -15.69 5.67
CA PRO A 97 -5.79 -15.11 6.12
C PRO A 97 -5.52 -13.75 5.48
N LEU A 98 -4.90 -12.86 6.26
CA LEU A 98 -4.37 -11.58 5.83
C LEU A 98 -2.89 -11.48 6.23
N PHE A 99 -2.02 -11.31 5.23
CA PHE A 99 -0.64 -10.90 5.42
C PHE A 99 -0.53 -9.38 5.32
N MET A 100 0.01 -8.74 6.34
CA MET A 100 0.07 -7.29 6.50
C MET A 100 1.34 -6.92 7.28
N PRO A 101 2.49 -6.77 6.59
CA PRO A 101 3.79 -6.72 7.26
C PRO A 101 4.13 -5.37 7.92
N PHE A 102 3.40 -4.30 7.61
CA PHE A 102 3.69 -2.97 8.14
C PHE A 102 2.51 -2.38 8.95
N PRO A 103 2.75 -1.78 10.12
CA PRO A 103 1.72 -1.03 10.83
C PRO A 103 1.43 0.28 10.08
N TYR A 104 0.16 0.61 9.89
CA TYR A 104 -0.26 1.89 9.33
C TYR A 104 -0.15 3.01 10.38
N LYS A 105 1.10 3.41 10.64
CA LYS A 105 1.49 4.45 11.61
C LYS A 105 2.70 5.24 11.10
N GLY A 106 2.92 6.42 11.67
CA GLY A 106 4.16 7.18 11.50
C GLY A 106 4.36 7.64 10.05
N ILE A 107 5.42 7.16 9.40
CA ILE A 107 5.76 7.61 8.04
C ILE A 107 4.72 7.17 7.01
N LEU A 108 4.06 6.04 7.23
CA LEU A 108 3.05 5.49 6.31
C LEU A 108 1.74 6.29 6.34
N GLU A 109 1.41 6.92 7.46
CA GLU A 109 0.26 7.85 7.55
C GLU A 109 0.46 9.11 6.68
N LYS A 110 1.70 9.45 6.34
CA LYS A 110 2.03 10.53 5.39
C LYS A 110 2.19 10.01 3.96
N ALA A 111 2.89 8.88 3.82
CA ALA A 111 3.23 8.30 2.52
C ALA A 111 1.98 7.88 1.75
N ILE A 112 1.09 7.09 2.37
CA ILE A 112 -0.04 6.46 1.66
C ILE A 112 -1.09 7.48 1.21
N PRO A 113 -1.49 8.50 2.01
CA PRO A 113 -2.32 9.58 1.50
C PRO A 113 -1.65 10.36 0.38
N GLY A 114 -0.33 10.57 0.45
CA GLY A 114 0.46 11.20 -0.62
C GLY A 114 0.34 10.48 -1.97
N ILE A 115 0.20 9.16 -1.96
CA ILE A 115 -0.08 8.36 -3.17
C ILE A 115 -1.44 8.75 -3.78
N LYS A 116 -2.46 9.01 -2.94
CA LYS A 116 -3.85 9.23 -3.35
C LYS A 116 -4.11 10.60 -3.97
N PHE A 117 -3.27 11.61 -3.70
CA PHE A 117 -3.54 13.00 -4.11
C PHE A 117 -2.43 13.65 -4.96
N GLY A 118 -1.28 12.98 -5.17
CA GLY A 118 -0.09 13.62 -5.77
C GLY A 118 0.46 12.99 -7.04
N LYS A 119 -0.27 12.06 -7.70
CA LYS A 119 0.28 11.26 -8.83
C LYS A 119 1.60 10.55 -8.50
N LYS A 120 1.81 10.19 -7.22
CA LYS A 120 3.03 9.56 -6.71
C LYS A 120 3.02 8.05 -6.96
N ILE A 121 2.85 7.67 -8.23
CA ILE A 121 2.86 6.29 -8.71
C ILE A 121 4.14 5.56 -8.29
N GLU A 122 5.27 6.27 -8.35
CA GLU A 122 6.59 5.74 -7.99
C GLU A 122 6.68 5.33 -6.51
N LEU A 123 5.98 6.04 -5.63
CA LEU A 123 5.88 5.64 -4.23
C LEU A 123 5.13 4.31 -4.08
N ALA A 124 4.01 4.12 -4.79
CA ALA A 124 3.27 2.85 -4.77
C ALA A 124 4.13 1.68 -5.29
N ARG A 125 4.89 1.90 -6.37
CA ARG A 125 5.83 0.91 -6.92
C ARG A 125 6.93 0.54 -5.93
N MET A 126 7.45 1.52 -5.18
CA MET A 126 8.39 1.25 -4.11
C MET A 126 7.78 0.38 -3.01
N LEU A 127 6.58 0.72 -2.55
CA LEU A 127 5.87 -0.12 -1.58
C LEU A 127 5.65 -1.54 -2.12
N GLY A 128 5.35 -1.68 -3.42
CA GLY A 128 5.24 -2.97 -4.10
C GLY A 128 6.55 -3.77 -4.11
N ILE A 129 7.70 -3.13 -4.37
CA ILE A 129 9.02 -3.80 -4.35
C ILE A 129 9.35 -4.30 -2.94
N ILE A 130 9.09 -3.47 -1.92
CA ILE A 130 9.28 -3.84 -0.51
C ILE A 130 8.36 -5.02 -0.15
N LEU A 131 7.06 -4.92 -0.48
CA LEU A 131 6.08 -5.97 -0.20
C LEU A 131 6.42 -7.26 -0.94
N GLY A 132 6.88 -7.19 -2.19
CA GLY A 132 7.25 -8.37 -2.97
C GLY A 132 8.41 -9.13 -2.35
N SER A 133 9.35 -8.41 -1.72
CA SER A 133 10.42 -9.02 -0.92
C SER A 133 9.89 -9.69 0.35
N CYS A 134 8.94 -9.05 1.05
CA CYS A 134 8.27 -9.66 2.20
C CYS A 134 7.51 -10.94 1.81
N VAL A 135 6.73 -10.91 0.72
CA VAL A 135 5.98 -12.05 0.19
C VAL A 135 6.92 -13.21 -0.15
N ARG A 136 8.06 -12.92 -0.79
CA ARG A 136 9.08 -13.93 -1.12
C ARG A 136 9.67 -14.55 0.15
N ASN A 137 10.09 -13.72 1.09
CA ASN A 137 10.75 -14.16 2.32
C ASN A 137 9.83 -15.00 3.20
N GLU A 138 8.54 -14.68 3.21
CA GLU A 138 7.50 -15.44 3.90
C GLU A 138 7.15 -16.76 3.20
N GLY A 139 7.65 -16.99 1.98
CA GLY A 139 7.33 -18.18 1.19
C GLY A 139 5.86 -18.23 0.76
N ILE A 140 5.21 -17.08 0.61
CA ILE A 140 3.83 -17.00 0.14
C ILE A 140 3.76 -17.41 -1.34
N LEU A 141 2.98 -18.46 -1.61
CA LEU A 141 2.77 -19.00 -2.95
C LEU A 141 1.34 -18.74 -3.42
N GLY A 142 1.19 -18.53 -4.72
CA GLY A 142 -0.10 -18.37 -5.39
C GLY A 142 0.02 -18.62 -6.87
N ASP A 143 -1.10 -18.90 -7.52
CA ASP A 143 -1.19 -19.12 -8.96
C ASP A 143 -1.53 -17.82 -9.70
N LEU A 144 -2.14 -16.85 -8.99
CA LEU A 144 -2.60 -15.58 -9.54
C LEU A 144 -2.60 -14.47 -8.49
N ILE A 145 -2.14 -13.28 -8.87
CA ILE A 145 -2.28 -12.05 -8.07
C ILE A 145 -3.39 -11.19 -8.67
N VAL A 146 -4.32 -10.74 -7.83
CA VAL A 146 -5.43 -9.87 -8.21
C VAL A 146 -5.41 -8.60 -7.37
N PRO A 147 -5.18 -7.42 -7.96
CA PRO A 147 -5.29 -6.16 -7.23
C PRO A 147 -6.76 -5.81 -6.96
N ILE A 148 -7.04 -5.17 -5.82
CA ILE A 148 -8.36 -4.61 -5.56
C ILE A 148 -8.67 -3.49 -6.56
N PRO A 149 -9.83 -3.52 -7.26
CA PRO A 149 -10.20 -2.48 -8.20
C PRO A 149 -10.73 -1.21 -7.50
N LEU A 150 -10.36 -0.06 -8.05
CA LEU A 150 -11.00 1.22 -7.73
C LEU A 150 -12.36 1.33 -8.43
N SER A 151 -13.20 2.26 -7.96
CA SER A 151 -14.35 2.73 -8.76
C SER A 151 -13.86 3.60 -9.90
N GLU A 152 -14.62 3.67 -10.99
CA GLU A 152 -14.30 4.49 -12.17
C GLU A 152 -14.03 5.94 -11.80
N ALA A 153 -14.92 6.57 -11.03
CA ALA A 153 -14.73 7.94 -10.53
C ALA A 153 -13.43 8.16 -9.72
N ARG A 154 -12.94 7.11 -9.03
CA ARG A 154 -11.66 7.20 -8.27
C ARG A 154 -10.46 6.96 -9.18
N LEU A 155 -10.60 6.13 -10.20
CA LEU A 155 -9.56 5.93 -11.19
C LEU A 155 -9.38 7.22 -12.01
N GLU A 156 -10.47 7.90 -12.37
CA GLU A 156 -10.44 9.23 -13.00
C GLU A 156 -9.80 10.30 -12.10
N GLU A 157 -10.20 10.38 -10.82
CA GLU A 157 -9.64 11.33 -9.86
C GLU A 157 -8.12 11.13 -9.65
N ARG A 158 -7.68 9.88 -9.58
CA ARG A 158 -6.30 9.53 -9.19
C ARG A 158 -5.36 9.27 -10.37
N GLY A 159 -5.89 8.93 -11.54
CA GLY A 159 -5.16 8.57 -12.75
C GLY A 159 -4.53 7.16 -12.76
N PHE A 160 -4.57 6.42 -11.65
CA PHE A 160 -4.01 5.06 -11.54
C PHE A 160 -4.62 4.27 -10.38
N ASN A 161 -4.55 2.93 -10.46
CA ASN A 161 -4.94 2.02 -9.38
C ASN A 161 -3.74 1.72 -8.45
N GLN A 162 -3.77 2.22 -7.22
CA GLN A 162 -2.69 2.02 -6.25
C GLN A 162 -2.44 0.54 -5.94
N ALA A 163 -3.50 -0.26 -5.83
CA ALA A 163 -3.37 -1.69 -5.55
C ALA A 163 -2.67 -2.41 -6.72
N TYR A 164 -2.92 -2.00 -7.96
CA TYR A 164 -2.21 -2.52 -9.13
C TYR A 164 -0.72 -2.15 -9.10
N GLU A 165 -0.39 -0.89 -8.84
CA GLU A 165 1.01 -0.42 -8.80
C GLU A 165 1.84 -1.06 -7.67
N ILE A 166 1.17 -1.53 -6.60
CA ILE A 166 1.77 -2.36 -5.55
C ILE A 166 1.85 -3.83 -6.00
N ALA A 167 0.78 -4.37 -6.60
CA ALA A 167 0.69 -5.77 -7.00
C ALA A 167 1.66 -6.15 -8.13
N TYR A 168 1.91 -5.25 -9.07
CA TYR A 168 2.76 -5.52 -10.24
C TYR A 168 4.20 -5.87 -9.85
N PRO A 169 4.91 -5.09 -9.01
CA PRO A 169 6.21 -5.52 -8.48
C PRO A 169 6.16 -6.82 -7.68
N VAL A 170 5.13 -7.03 -6.85
CA VAL A 170 4.97 -8.26 -6.07
C VAL A 170 4.95 -9.48 -6.98
N ALA A 171 4.17 -9.41 -8.06
CA ALA A 171 4.09 -10.43 -9.10
C ALA A 171 5.42 -10.66 -9.82
N LYS A 172 6.06 -9.59 -10.29
CA LYS A 172 7.34 -9.70 -11.00
C LYS A 172 8.43 -10.33 -10.16
N LEU A 173 8.52 -9.95 -8.88
CA LEU A 173 9.48 -10.55 -7.96
C LEU A 173 9.14 -12.03 -7.71
N ASN A 174 7.88 -12.36 -7.45
CA ASN A 174 7.51 -13.72 -7.06
C ASN A 174 7.21 -14.66 -8.24
N SER A 175 7.35 -14.18 -9.48
CA SER A 175 7.03 -14.94 -10.70
C SER A 175 5.58 -15.47 -10.73
N ILE A 176 4.66 -14.66 -10.22
CA ILE A 176 3.21 -14.96 -10.21
C ILE A 176 2.54 -13.98 -11.18
N PRO A 177 1.65 -14.42 -12.10
CA PRO A 177 0.96 -13.52 -13.00
C PRO A 177 0.01 -12.56 -12.26
N VAL A 178 -0.10 -11.32 -12.76
CA VAL A 178 -1.14 -10.37 -12.32
C VAL A 178 -2.33 -10.46 -13.26
N ALA A 179 -3.52 -10.62 -12.69
CA ALA A 179 -4.78 -10.54 -13.41
C ALA A 179 -5.49 -9.22 -13.08
N ASP A 180 -5.08 -8.15 -13.77
CA ASP A 180 -5.80 -6.88 -13.73
C ASP A 180 -7.11 -7.00 -14.52
N GLY A 181 -8.18 -6.39 -14.01
CA GLY A 181 -9.53 -6.51 -14.58
C GLY A 181 -10.26 -7.82 -14.27
N LEU A 182 -9.64 -8.78 -13.57
CA LEU A 182 -10.34 -9.99 -13.11
C LEU A 182 -11.41 -9.64 -12.08
N LEU A 183 -11.06 -8.88 -11.06
CA LEU A 183 -12.04 -8.28 -10.15
C LEU A 183 -12.50 -6.95 -10.72
N ILE A 184 -13.81 -6.82 -10.90
CA ILE A 184 -14.46 -5.57 -11.30
C ILE A 184 -15.30 -5.03 -10.16
N ARG A 185 -15.34 -3.70 -10.02
CA ARG A 185 -16.18 -3.04 -9.02
C ARG A 185 -17.53 -2.71 -9.64
N VAL A 186 -18.60 -3.29 -9.11
CA VAL A 186 -19.98 -3.16 -9.63
C VAL A 186 -20.87 -2.19 -8.85
N LYS A 187 -20.37 -1.63 -7.74
CA LYS A 187 -21.06 -0.57 -6.98
C LYS A 187 -20.14 0.61 -6.69
N ASP A 188 -20.60 1.80 -7.07
CA ASP A 188 -20.03 3.07 -6.62
C ASP A 188 -20.42 3.34 -5.17
N THR A 189 -19.53 3.01 -4.26
CA THR A 189 -19.77 3.15 -2.82
C THR A 189 -19.15 4.46 -2.30
N LYS A 190 -19.98 5.30 -1.66
CA LYS A 190 -19.60 6.60 -1.06
C LYS A 190 -18.52 6.44 0.03
N ARG A 191 -17.74 7.51 0.25
CA ARG A 191 -16.45 7.62 0.98
C ARG A 191 -16.35 6.85 2.32
N GLN A 192 -15.21 6.20 2.53
CA GLN A 192 -14.79 5.55 3.78
C GLN A 192 -14.29 6.54 4.86
N SER A 193 -13.87 7.76 4.50
CA SER A 193 -13.34 8.76 5.45
C SER A 193 -14.42 9.48 6.28
N GLN A 194 -15.71 9.27 5.98
CA GLN A 194 -16.83 9.96 6.63
C GLN A 194 -17.70 9.05 7.53
N ILE A 195 -17.40 7.74 7.60
CA ILE A 195 -18.18 6.80 8.40
C ILE A 195 -17.33 6.42 9.61
N THR A 196 -17.64 6.99 10.78
CA THR A 196 -16.98 6.70 12.07
C THR A 196 -17.36 5.33 12.65
N ASP A 197 -18.40 4.70 12.12
CA ASP A 197 -18.98 3.44 12.60
C ASP A 197 -18.45 2.22 11.81
N THR A 198 -17.71 1.34 12.50
CA THR A 198 -17.13 0.10 11.97
C THR A 198 -18.18 -0.89 11.45
N GLY A 199 -19.37 -0.95 12.05
CA GLY A 199 -20.47 -1.83 11.61
C GLY A 199 -21.20 -1.35 10.35
N LYS A 200 -21.21 -0.03 10.09
CA LYS A 200 -21.72 0.53 8.82
C LYS A 200 -20.74 0.35 7.65
N ARG A 201 -19.43 0.25 7.91
CA ARG A 201 -18.40 0.04 6.88
C ARG A 201 -18.51 -1.33 6.20
N ALA A 202 -18.81 -2.41 6.94
CA ALA A 202 -19.00 -3.75 6.36
C ALA A 202 -20.21 -3.84 5.40
N ARG A 203 -21.29 -3.10 5.71
CA ARG A 203 -22.51 -3.07 4.88
C ARG A 203 -22.31 -2.36 3.54
N ASN A 204 -21.43 -1.37 3.47
CA ASN A 204 -21.20 -0.60 2.25
C ASN A 204 -20.44 -1.36 1.16
N VAL A 205 -19.59 -2.33 1.51
CA VAL A 205 -18.80 -3.08 0.51
C VAL A 205 -19.53 -4.33 0.02
N LYS A 206 -20.59 -4.78 0.70
CA LYS A 206 -21.34 -5.99 0.31
C LYS A 206 -21.87 -5.91 -1.12
N GLY A 207 -21.46 -6.87 -1.95
CA GLY A 207 -21.76 -6.94 -3.38
C GLY A 207 -21.16 -5.80 -4.18
N ALA A 208 -20.03 -5.23 -3.76
CA ALA A 208 -19.32 -4.18 -4.50
C ALA A 208 -18.40 -4.75 -5.59
N PHE A 209 -18.11 -6.05 -5.58
CA PHE A 209 -17.21 -6.70 -6.53
C PHE A 209 -17.90 -7.85 -7.27
N SER A 210 -17.37 -8.18 -8.44
CA SER A 210 -17.63 -9.43 -9.16
C SER A 210 -16.39 -9.88 -9.91
N VAL A 211 -16.34 -11.15 -10.32
CA VAL A 211 -15.32 -11.67 -11.23
C VAL A 211 -15.80 -11.43 -12.66
N SER A 212 -14.93 -10.90 -13.53
CA SER A 212 -15.23 -10.74 -14.96
C SER A 212 -15.45 -12.10 -15.61
N LYS A 213 -16.36 -12.16 -16.59
CA LYS A 213 -16.71 -13.39 -17.30
C LYS A 213 -15.58 -13.95 -18.16
N ASP A 214 -14.58 -13.13 -18.46
CA ASP A 214 -13.42 -13.51 -19.28
C ASP A 214 -12.36 -14.29 -18.48
N TRP A 215 -12.59 -14.49 -17.18
CA TRP A 215 -11.65 -15.15 -16.29
C TRP A 215 -12.25 -16.40 -15.66
N ASP A 216 -11.47 -17.48 -15.68
CA ASP A 216 -11.73 -18.68 -14.89
C ASP A 216 -10.70 -18.78 -13.76
N VAL A 217 -11.18 -18.83 -12.53
CA VAL A 217 -10.35 -18.97 -11.31
C VAL A 217 -10.53 -20.33 -10.64
N THR A 218 -11.24 -21.25 -11.28
CA THR A 218 -11.56 -22.56 -10.72
C THR A 218 -10.29 -23.31 -10.34
N GLY A 219 -10.20 -23.72 -9.07
CA GLY A 219 -9.05 -24.46 -8.57
C GLY A 219 -7.79 -23.64 -8.27
N LEU A 220 -7.77 -22.34 -8.56
CA LEU A 220 -6.59 -21.49 -8.36
C LEU A 220 -6.42 -21.03 -6.92
N ARG A 221 -5.16 -20.84 -6.50
CA ARG A 221 -4.78 -20.12 -5.28
C ARG A 221 -4.56 -18.65 -5.63
N VAL A 222 -5.48 -17.80 -5.20
CA VAL A 222 -5.52 -16.38 -5.56
C VAL A 222 -4.98 -15.53 -4.41
N ILE A 223 -4.03 -14.65 -4.71
CA ILE A 223 -3.54 -13.62 -3.80
C ILE A 223 -4.23 -12.31 -4.14
N VAL A 224 -4.98 -11.74 -3.20
CA VAL A 224 -5.67 -10.45 -3.38
C VAL A 224 -4.88 -9.36 -2.68
N ILE A 225 -4.51 -8.31 -3.41
CA ILE A 225 -3.64 -7.23 -2.91
C ILE A 225 -4.40 -5.89 -2.80
N ASP A 226 -4.25 -5.21 -1.66
CA ASP A 226 -4.70 -3.81 -1.45
C ASP A 226 -3.57 -2.95 -0.84
N ASP A 227 -3.73 -1.62 -0.81
CA ASP A 227 -2.75 -0.72 -0.19
C ASP A 227 -2.79 -0.79 1.34
N VAL A 228 -3.99 -0.68 1.92
CA VAL A 228 -4.18 -0.64 3.38
C VAL A 228 -5.38 -1.48 3.82
N ALA A 229 -5.14 -2.38 4.77
CA ALA A 229 -6.20 -3.11 5.47
C ALA A 229 -6.54 -2.42 6.80
N THR A 230 -7.78 -1.94 6.94
CA THR A 230 -8.31 -1.46 8.23
C THR A 230 -9.15 -2.54 8.90
N THR A 231 -10.44 -2.59 8.58
CA THR A 231 -11.33 -3.69 9.00
C THR A 231 -11.10 -4.96 8.18
N GLY A 232 -10.52 -4.81 6.99
CA GLY A 232 -10.35 -5.86 5.97
C GLY A 232 -11.64 -6.25 5.25
N ALA A 233 -12.73 -5.48 5.40
CA ALA A 233 -14.00 -5.73 4.72
C ALA A 233 -13.89 -5.69 3.18
N THR A 234 -13.01 -4.86 2.62
CA THR A 234 -12.78 -4.80 1.17
C THR A 234 -12.17 -6.09 0.64
N LEU A 235 -11.06 -6.52 1.26
CA LEU A 235 -10.35 -7.75 0.92
C LEU A 235 -11.24 -8.98 1.15
N HIS A 236 -12.01 -9.00 2.23
CA HIS A 236 -12.94 -10.08 2.53
C HIS A 236 -14.07 -10.21 1.50
N GLU A 237 -14.67 -9.09 1.07
CA GLU A 237 -15.69 -9.13 0.01
C GLU A 237 -15.11 -9.60 -1.34
N ALA A 238 -13.90 -9.17 -1.67
CA ALA A 238 -13.19 -9.66 -2.86
C ALA A 238 -12.93 -11.17 -2.78
N ALA A 239 -12.48 -11.68 -1.63
CA ALA A 239 -12.28 -13.11 -1.43
C ALA A 239 -13.58 -13.90 -1.57
N LYS A 240 -14.70 -13.38 -1.04
CA LYS A 240 -16.01 -14.02 -1.17
C LYS A 240 -16.43 -14.23 -2.62
N VAL A 241 -16.22 -13.24 -3.49
CA VAL A 241 -16.61 -13.38 -4.89
C VAL A 241 -15.66 -14.32 -5.65
N LEU A 242 -14.38 -14.38 -5.27
CA LEU A 242 -13.41 -15.33 -5.83
C LEU A 242 -13.72 -16.77 -5.42
N TYR A 243 -14.04 -17.03 -4.15
CA TYR A 243 -14.47 -18.36 -3.71
C TYR A 243 -15.75 -18.80 -4.41
N LYS A 244 -16.73 -17.90 -4.56
CA LYS A 244 -17.95 -18.19 -5.34
C LYS A 244 -17.68 -18.48 -6.81
N ALA A 245 -16.62 -17.90 -7.37
CA ALA A 245 -16.18 -18.16 -8.74
C ALA A 245 -15.30 -19.43 -8.87
N GLY A 246 -15.09 -20.18 -7.79
CA GLY A 246 -14.41 -21.48 -7.82
C GLY A 246 -12.94 -21.47 -7.37
N ALA A 247 -12.41 -20.35 -6.87
CA ALA A 247 -11.05 -20.31 -6.34
C ALA A 247 -10.85 -21.33 -5.21
N ALA A 248 -9.77 -22.11 -5.26
CA ALA A 248 -9.49 -23.13 -4.25
C ALA A 248 -9.04 -22.51 -2.92
N LYS A 249 -8.21 -21.46 -2.99
CA LYS A 249 -7.75 -20.71 -1.82
C LYS A 249 -7.64 -19.23 -2.16
N VAL A 250 -7.94 -18.39 -1.18
CA VAL A 250 -7.70 -16.95 -1.26
C VAL A 250 -6.82 -16.53 -0.09
N LEU A 251 -5.77 -15.79 -0.38
CA LEU A 251 -4.93 -15.10 0.61
C LEU A 251 -5.05 -13.60 0.39
N CYS A 252 -5.37 -12.85 1.44
CA CYS A 252 -5.35 -11.41 1.37
C CYS A 252 -3.97 -10.87 1.76
N VAL A 253 -3.51 -9.85 1.05
CA VAL A 253 -2.26 -9.15 1.32
C VAL A 253 -2.54 -7.65 1.29
N ALA A 254 -2.05 -6.93 2.28
CA ALA A 254 -2.03 -5.47 2.26
C ALA A 254 -0.65 -4.98 2.62
N PHE A 255 -0.22 -3.84 2.05
CA PHE A 255 1.06 -3.26 2.45
C PHE A 255 1.06 -2.92 3.93
N ALA A 256 0.04 -2.18 4.39
CA ALA A 256 -0.05 -1.77 5.79
C ALA A 256 -1.44 -1.90 6.40
N GLY A 257 -1.54 -1.77 7.72
CA GLY A 257 -2.84 -1.62 8.38
C GLY A 257 -2.76 -1.40 9.88
N ASN A 258 -3.91 -1.16 10.51
CA ASN A 258 -3.97 -0.66 11.88
C ASN A 258 -4.06 -1.76 12.95
N ARG A 259 -3.74 -3.01 12.59
CA ARG A 259 -3.81 -4.15 13.51
C ARG A 259 -2.52 -4.26 14.31
N VAL A 260 -2.68 -4.41 15.61
CA VAL A 260 -1.58 -4.47 16.58
C VAL A 260 -1.73 -5.64 17.56
N VAL A 261 -2.77 -6.45 17.38
CA VAL A 261 -3.03 -7.66 18.16
C VAL A 261 -3.38 -8.75 17.16
N ARG A 262 -2.84 -9.96 17.34
CA ARG A 262 -3.31 -11.13 16.60
C ARG A 262 -4.78 -11.35 16.94
N ASN A 263 -5.63 -11.43 15.92
CA ASN A 263 -6.97 -11.96 16.14
C ASN A 263 -6.79 -13.40 16.63
N ALA A 264 -7.53 -13.82 17.66
CA ALA A 264 -7.46 -15.18 18.20
C ALA A 264 -7.38 -16.19 17.03
N GLU A 265 -6.31 -16.98 17.06
CA GLU A 265 -5.60 -17.46 15.86
C GLU A 265 -6.47 -18.24 14.88
N PRO A 266 -6.30 -18.05 13.56
CA PRO A 266 -6.32 -19.17 12.63
C PRO A 266 -4.90 -19.77 12.61
N PHE A 267 -4.82 -21.10 12.61
CA PHE A 267 -3.62 -21.95 12.61
C PHE A 267 -3.18 -22.41 14.00
#